data_AF-A0A1X2IGV2-F1
#
_entry.id   AF-A0A1X2IGV2-F1
#
_cell.length_a   1.000
_cell.length_b   1.000
_cell.length_c   1.000
_cell.angle_alpha   90.00
_cell.angle_beta   90.00
_cell.angle_gamma   90.00
#
_symmetry.space_group_name_H-M   'P 1'
#
loop_
_entity.id
_entity.type
_entity.pdbx_description
1 polymer ?
#
loop_
_entity_poly.entity_id
_entity_poly.type
_entity_poly.pdbx_seq_one_letter_code
_entity_poly.pdbx_strand_id
1 'polypeptide(L)'
;MTQWLLGPSFIDRVYVATGGSCAPLTVDGLDLAGAKDETIDAQEQQLTLLLSQTFRQSTCRQLGGKWSGGHDVSGHCVMLIHASLFLWEELSWLFYSIPSATQLKRSQPSAWYSLCTVMALLVLWWWMLVMTAIYFHGHFELLSGTVFGILGWASLYLGLFPNLPAIGLPPRSL
;
A
#
# COMPACT_ATOMS: atom_id res chain seq x y z
N MET A 1 -1.71 14.27 3.44
CA MET A 1 -0.32 13.77 3.43
C MET A 1 0.28 14.07 4.80
N THR A 2 0.73 13.04 5.52
CA THR A 2 1.17 13.15 6.92
C THR A 2 2.49 13.92 7.00
N GLN A 3 2.50 15.02 7.74
CA GLN A 3 3.72 15.77 8.02
C GLN A 3 4.44 15.06 9.17
N TRP A 4 5.61 14.49 8.90
CA TRP A 4 6.43 13.83 9.92
C TRP A 4 7.28 14.89 10.63
N LEU A 5 7.51 14.72 11.94
CA LEU A 5 8.27 15.67 12.78
C LEU A 5 9.73 15.86 12.31
N LEU A 6 10.25 14.97 11.47
CA LEU A 6 11.64 14.92 11.01
C LEU A 6 11.77 15.07 9.48
N GLY A 7 10.89 15.86 8.86
CA GLY A 7 11.00 16.25 7.43
C GLY A 7 10.05 15.49 6.49
N PRO A 8 10.45 15.21 5.23
CA PRO A 8 9.60 14.51 4.27
C PRO A 8 9.27 13.11 4.75
N SER A 9 8.09 12.61 4.38
CA SER A 9 7.61 11.30 4.85
C SER A 9 8.57 10.19 4.43
N PHE A 10 8.56 9.07 5.16
CA PHE A 10 9.38 7.92 4.78
C PHE A 10 9.13 7.49 3.33
N ILE A 11 7.86 7.52 2.90
CA ILE A 11 7.42 7.20 1.54
C ILE A 11 8.01 8.20 0.52
N ASP A 12 7.95 9.50 0.80
CA ASP A 12 8.57 10.54 -0.05
C ASP A 12 10.07 10.29 -0.26
N ARG A 13 10.78 9.82 0.78
CA ARG A 13 12.22 9.50 0.69
C ARG A 13 12.47 8.27 -0.17
N VAL A 14 11.65 7.23 -0.03
CA VAL A 14 11.74 6.02 -0.87
C VAL A 14 11.47 6.36 -2.33
N TYR A 15 10.48 7.21 -2.62
CA TYR A 15 10.21 7.66 -3.98
C TYR A 15 11.40 8.37 -4.63
N VAL A 16 12.03 9.31 -3.92
CA VAL A 16 13.20 10.01 -4.46
C VAL A 16 14.40 9.08 -4.57
N ALA A 17 14.63 8.22 -3.57
CA ALA A 17 15.72 7.24 -3.58
C ALA A 17 15.62 6.24 -4.74
N THR A 18 14.40 5.96 -5.20
CA THR A 18 14.11 5.06 -6.33
C THR A 18 14.08 5.79 -7.68
N GLY A 19 14.52 7.06 -7.72
CA GLY A 19 14.68 7.84 -8.95
C GLY A 19 13.51 8.77 -9.27
N GLY A 20 12.61 9.02 -8.31
CA GLY A 20 11.55 10.02 -8.45
C GLY A 20 12.10 11.44 -8.42
N SER A 21 11.74 12.25 -9.42
CA SER A 21 12.17 13.65 -9.52
C SER A 21 11.01 14.55 -9.91
N CYS A 22 11.07 15.79 -9.45
CA CYS A 22 10.13 16.84 -9.85
C CYS A 22 10.70 17.61 -11.04
N ALA A 23 10.01 17.56 -12.18
CA ALA A 23 10.32 18.40 -13.33
C ALA A 23 9.30 19.55 -13.45
N PRO A 24 9.71 20.75 -13.92
CA PRO A 24 8.74 21.79 -14.26
C PRO A 24 7.80 21.32 -15.38
N LEU A 25 6.53 21.74 -15.34
CA LEU A 25 5.63 21.55 -16.49
C LEU A 25 6.14 22.43 -17.63
N THR A 26 6.75 21.82 -18.65
CA THR A 26 6.93 22.48 -19.94
C THR A 26 5.53 22.73 -20.52
N VAL A 27 5.16 24.00 -20.68
CA VAL A 27 3.90 24.38 -21.32
C VAL A 27 4.03 24.08 -22.82
N ASP A 28 3.80 22.83 -23.20
CA ASP A 28 3.65 22.44 -24.61
C ASP A 28 2.36 23.08 -25.16
N GLY A 29 2.51 24.28 -25.73
CA GLY A 29 1.45 24.95 -26.48
C GLY A 29 1.40 26.47 -26.37
N LEU A 30 2.21 27.12 -25.52
CA LEU A 30 2.38 28.57 -25.58
C LEU A 30 3.86 28.89 -25.69
N ASP A 31 4.30 29.12 -26.94
CA ASP A 31 5.62 29.63 -27.29
C ASP A 31 5.86 31.00 -26.63
N LEU A 32 6.29 31.00 -25.37
CA LEU A 32 7.07 32.10 -24.79
C LEU A 32 8.56 31.99 -25.15
N ALA A 33 8.97 30.97 -25.91
CA ALA A 33 10.28 30.86 -26.53
C ALA A 33 10.60 31.99 -27.55
N GLY A 34 9.64 32.90 -27.80
CA GLY A 34 9.82 34.10 -28.61
C GLY A 34 10.15 35.40 -27.85
N ALA A 35 10.09 35.43 -26.51
CA ALA A 35 10.46 36.60 -25.72
C ALA A 35 11.80 36.34 -25.01
N LYS A 36 12.89 36.57 -25.74
CA LYS A 36 14.24 36.72 -25.15
C LYS A 36 14.23 37.98 -24.28
N ASP A 37 13.85 37.84 -23.02
CA ASP A 37 14.10 38.83 -22.00
C ASP A 37 15.20 38.28 -21.08
N GLU A 38 16.39 38.86 -21.16
CA GLU A 38 17.62 38.47 -20.44
C GLU A 38 17.50 38.57 -18.90
N THR A 39 16.34 38.97 -18.39
CA THR A 39 16.04 39.08 -16.95
C THR A 39 15.29 37.86 -16.37
N ILE A 40 14.71 36.98 -17.20
CA ILE A 40 13.89 35.82 -16.78
C ILE A 40 14.74 34.58 -16.44
N ASP A 41 15.98 34.53 -16.91
CA ASP A 41 16.86 33.35 -16.80
C ASP A 41 17.21 33.01 -15.33
N ALA A 42 17.43 34.03 -14.48
CA ALA A 42 17.76 33.81 -13.07
C ALA A 42 16.57 33.28 -12.25
N GLN A 43 15.34 33.72 -12.58
CA GLN A 43 14.13 33.31 -11.86
C GLN A 43 13.68 31.90 -12.30
N GLU A 44 13.88 31.54 -13.57
CA GLU A 44 13.66 30.19 -14.09
C GLU A 44 14.70 29.18 -13.55
N GLN A 45 15.97 29.59 -13.45
CA GLN A 45 17.02 28.79 -12.79
C GLN A 45 16.73 28.56 -11.30
N GLN A 46 16.28 29.59 -10.58
CA GLN A 46 16.01 29.49 -9.14
C GLN A 46 14.78 28.61 -8.85
N LEU A 47 13.75 28.63 -9.70
CA LEU A 47 12.61 27.73 -9.63
C LEU A 47 13.00 26.28 -9.93
N THR A 48 13.87 26.05 -10.93
CA THR A 48 14.38 24.71 -11.28
C THR A 48 15.23 24.11 -10.16
N LEU A 49 16.03 24.92 -9.46
CA LEU A 49 16.77 24.51 -8.27
C LEU A 49 15.84 24.18 -7.09
N LEU A 50 14.77 24.96 -6.88
CA LEU A 50 13.77 24.66 -5.85
C LEU A 50 12.96 23.39 -6.16
N LEU A 51 12.62 23.13 -7.42
CA LEU A 51 11.93 21.90 -7.84
C LEU A 51 12.83 20.67 -7.70
N SER A 52 14.10 20.75 -8.10
CA SER A 52 15.06 19.64 -7.92
C SER A 52 15.38 19.34 -6.46
N GLN A 53 15.22 20.32 -5.56
CA GLN A 53 15.29 20.13 -4.10
C GLN A 53 13.96 19.71 -3.47
N THR A 54 12.89 19.58 -4.26
CA THR A 54 11.57 19.18 -3.76
C THR A 54 11.50 17.67 -3.62
N PHE A 55 11.74 17.18 -2.40
CA PHE A 55 11.64 15.75 -2.07
C PHE A 55 10.20 15.24 -1.93
N ARG A 56 9.18 16.10 -2.09
CA ARG A 56 7.77 15.79 -1.82
C ARG A 56 6.91 15.93 -3.07
N GLN A 57 6.25 14.85 -3.48
CA GLN A 57 5.39 14.83 -4.68
C GLN A 57 4.22 15.82 -4.59
N SER A 58 3.61 15.99 -3.41
CA SER A 58 2.51 16.97 -3.24
C SER A 58 2.99 18.41 -3.41
N THR A 59 4.19 18.73 -2.92
CA THR A 59 4.80 20.06 -3.08
C THR A 59 5.19 20.30 -4.53
N CYS A 60 5.72 19.28 -5.23
CA CYS A 60 5.99 19.36 -6.67
C CYS A 60 4.73 19.73 -7.46
N ARG A 61 3.60 19.04 -7.19
CA ARG A 61 2.32 19.33 -7.85
C ARG A 61 1.75 20.70 -7.49
N GLN A 62 1.95 21.17 -6.25
CA GLN A 62 1.53 22.51 -5.82
C GLN A 62 2.34 23.62 -6.51
N LEU A 63 3.62 23.39 -6.78
CA LEU A 63 4.50 24.30 -7.51
C LEU A 63 4.27 24.27 -9.03
N GLY A 64 3.30 23.50 -9.52
CA GLY A 64 3.05 23.35 -10.96
C GLY A 64 4.11 22.50 -11.66
N GLY A 65 4.79 21.60 -10.94
CA GLY A 65 5.70 20.61 -11.51
C GLY A 65 5.00 19.28 -11.81
N LYS A 66 5.49 18.56 -12.82
CA LYS A 66 5.13 17.17 -13.11
C LYS A 66 6.17 16.25 -12.47
N TRP A 67 5.70 15.38 -11.56
CA TRP A 67 6.54 14.34 -11.00
C TRP A 67 6.76 13.22 -12.03
N SER A 68 8.00 12.79 -12.21
CA SER A 68 8.37 11.68 -13.10
C SER A 68 9.28 10.68 -12.38
N GLY A 69 9.06 9.39 -12.67
CA GLY A 69 9.84 8.30 -12.07
C GLY A 69 9.57 8.04 -10.59
N GLY A 70 10.40 7.18 -10.01
CA GLY A 70 10.25 6.68 -8.64
C GLY A 70 9.36 5.44 -8.55
N HIS A 71 9.56 4.68 -7.49
CA HIS A 71 8.84 3.43 -7.21
C HIS A 71 7.75 3.65 -6.17
N ASP A 72 6.49 3.46 -6.56
CA ASP A 72 5.35 3.56 -5.66
C ASP A 72 4.99 2.23 -5.02
N VAL A 73 5.24 2.09 -3.72
CA VAL A 73 4.72 0.96 -2.97
C VAL A 73 3.24 1.20 -2.69
N SER A 74 2.38 0.45 -3.40
CA SER A 74 0.93 0.50 -3.20
C SER A 74 0.54 0.09 -1.78
N GLY A 75 0.26 1.08 -0.93
CA GLY A 75 -0.19 0.84 0.45
C GLY A 75 -1.49 0.03 0.52
N HIS A 76 -2.41 0.24 -0.43
CA HIS A 76 -3.64 -0.55 -0.52
C HIS A 76 -3.36 -2.03 -0.82
N CYS A 77 -2.40 -2.30 -1.70
CA CYS A 77 -1.96 -3.67 -1.99
C CYS A 77 -1.36 -4.33 -0.73
N VAL A 78 -0.44 -3.65 -0.04
CA VAL A 78 0.17 -4.17 1.21
C VAL A 78 -0.90 -4.50 2.25
N MET A 79 -1.84 -3.58 2.50
CA MET A 79 -2.90 -3.77 3.50
C MET A 79 -3.85 -4.91 3.12
N LEU A 80 -4.26 -5.00 1.85
CA LEU A 80 -5.15 -6.07 1.37
C LEU A 80 -4.48 -7.44 1.45
N ILE A 81 -3.20 -7.55 1.06
CA ILE A 81 -2.44 -8.81 1.15
C ILE A 81 -2.30 -9.22 2.62
N HIS A 82 -1.85 -8.30 3.47
CA HIS A 82 -1.64 -8.59 4.89
C HIS A 82 -2.95 -9.01 5.59
N ALA A 83 -4.04 -8.27 5.39
CA ALA A 83 -5.34 -8.60 5.98
C ALA A 83 -5.92 -9.91 5.44
N SER A 84 -5.73 -10.20 4.15
CA SER A 84 -6.19 -11.46 3.55
C SER A 84 -5.43 -12.66 4.11
N LEU A 85 -4.10 -12.55 4.27
CA LEU A 85 -3.28 -13.60 4.90
C LEU A 85 -3.67 -13.82 6.36
N PHE A 86 -3.93 -12.74 7.10
CA PHE A 86 -4.40 -12.84 8.49
C PHE A 86 -5.73 -13.60 8.59
N LEU A 87 -6.73 -13.24 7.78
CA LEU A 87 -8.01 -13.95 7.77
C LEU A 87 -7.86 -15.39 7.30
N TRP A 88 -6.95 -15.66 6.37
CA TRP A 88 -6.71 -17.02 5.89
C TRP A 88 -6.16 -17.94 6.99
N GLU A 89 -5.25 -17.45 7.83
CA GLU A 89 -4.75 -18.20 8.99
C GLU A 89 -5.86 -18.55 9.98
N GLU A 90 -6.73 -17.58 10.29
CA GLU A 90 -7.89 -17.79 11.18
C GLU A 90 -8.93 -18.76 10.59
N LEU A 91 -9.00 -18.89 9.27
CA LEU A 91 -9.90 -19.81 8.57
C LEU A 91 -9.23 -21.14 8.19
N SER A 92 -7.93 -21.29 8.36
CA SER A 92 -7.15 -22.45 7.91
C SER A 92 -7.65 -23.78 8.49
N TRP A 93 -8.10 -23.77 9.75
CA TRP A 93 -8.65 -24.95 10.43
C TRP A 93 -9.89 -25.53 9.74
N LEU A 94 -10.63 -24.72 8.97
CA LEU A 94 -11.80 -25.17 8.21
C LEU A 94 -11.41 -26.21 7.15
N PHE A 95 -10.25 -26.05 6.52
CA PHE A 95 -9.74 -26.95 5.49
C PHE A 95 -9.19 -28.24 6.09
N TYR A 96 -8.60 -28.17 7.29
CA TYR A 96 -8.09 -29.36 7.98
C TYR A 96 -9.20 -30.17 8.66
N SER A 97 -10.29 -29.53 9.08
CA SER A 97 -11.38 -30.16 9.85
C SER A 97 -12.77 -29.96 9.21
N ILE A 98 -12.95 -30.52 8.01
CA ILE A 98 -14.24 -30.56 7.29
C ILE A 98 -15.42 -31.07 8.14
N PRO A 99 -15.28 -32.13 8.99
CA PRO A 99 -16.42 -32.55 9.83
C PRO A 99 -16.85 -31.47 10.82
N SER A 100 -15.92 -30.68 11.36
CA SER A 100 -16.21 -29.57 12.29
C SER A 100 -16.94 -28.41 11.59
N ALA A 101 -16.59 -28.11 10.34
CA ALA A 101 -17.31 -27.14 9.50
C ALA A 101 -18.78 -27.53 9.30
N THR A 102 -19.01 -28.81 9.00
CA THR A 102 -20.36 -29.35 8.78
C THR A 102 -21.19 -29.35 10.06
N GLN A 103 -20.55 -29.65 11.19
CA GLN A 103 -21.17 -29.56 12.50
C GLN A 103 -21.52 -28.12 12.87
N LEU A 104 -20.65 -27.15 12.57
CA LEU A 104 -20.90 -25.72 12.80
C LEU A 104 -22.12 -25.25 12.00
N LYS A 105 -22.20 -25.62 10.72
CA LYS A 105 -23.35 -25.30 9.85
C LYS A 105 -24.69 -25.82 10.41
N ARG A 106 -24.68 -27.00 11.04
CA ARG A 106 -25.88 -27.60 11.64
C ARG A 106 -26.20 -27.04 13.02
N SER A 107 -25.18 -26.81 13.84
CA SER A 107 -25.34 -26.45 15.25
C SER A 107 -25.58 -24.96 15.46
N GLN A 108 -24.91 -24.09 14.69
CA GLN A 108 -24.92 -22.65 14.89
C GLN A 108 -24.99 -21.90 13.54
N PRO A 109 -26.20 -21.61 13.03
CA PRO A 109 -26.35 -20.97 11.73
C PRO A 109 -25.76 -19.54 11.70
N SER A 110 -25.80 -18.80 12.82
CA SER A 110 -25.21 -17.46 12.92
C SER A 110 -23.69 -17.44 12.67
N ALA A 111 -22.97 -18.38 13.30
CA ALA A 111 -21.53 -18.54 13.11
C ALA A 111 -21.21 -18.96 11.66
N TRP A 112 -22.04 -19.82 11.07
CA TRP A 112 -21.91 -20.20 9.66
C TRP A 112 -22.09 -19.01 8.70
N TYR A 113 -23.08 -18.14 8.93
CA TYR A 113 -23.24 -16.94 8.11
C TYR A 113 -22.04 -15.99 8.25
N SER A 114 -21.51 -15.81 9.46
CA SER A 114 -20.29 -15.01 9.68
C SER A 114 -19.09 -15.57 8.93
N LEU A 115 -18.94 -16.89 8.89
CA LEU A 115 -17.87 -17.54 8.12
C LEU A 115 -18.06 -17.29 6.61
N CYS A 116 -19.28 -17.42 6.10
CA CYS A 116 -19.59 -17.14 4.70
C CYS A 116 -19.34 -15.68 4.32
N THR A 117 -19.67 -14.72 5.20
CA THR A 117 -19.40 -13.29 4.93
C THR A 117 -17.91 -12.98 4.90
N VAL A 118 -17.11 -13.57 5.79
CA VAL A 118 -15.64 -13.44 5.77
C VAL A 118 -15.06 -14.05 4.49
N MET A 119 -15.53 -15.23 4.08
CA MET A 119 -15.11 -15.84 2.80
C MET A 119 -15.48 -14.98 1.58
N ALA A 120 -16.68 -14.39 1.58
CA ALA A 120 -17.10 -13.48 0.51
C ALA A 120 -16.24 -12.21 0.47
N LEU A 121 -15.89 -11.67 1.65
CA LEU A 121 -15.00 -10.51 1.77
C LEU A 121 -13.60 -10.83 1.22
N LEU A 122 -13.04 -12.00 1.53
CA LEU A 122 -11.76 -12.46 0.99
C LEU A 122 -11.77 -12.54 -0.54
N VAL A 123 -12.82 -13.13 -1.14
CA VAL A 123 -12.97 -13.21 -2.59
C VAL A 123 -13.03 -11.81 -3.21
N LEU A 124 -13.79 -10.90 -2.59
CA LEU A 124 -13.91 -9.51 -3.03
C LEU A 124 -12.58 -8.76 -2.92
N TRP A 125 -11.81 -8.97 -1.86
CA TRP A 125 -10.48 -8.36 -1.69
C TRP A 125 -9.45 -8.88 -2.68
N TRP A 126 -9.45 -10.20 -2.94
CA TRP A 126 -8.64 -10.80 -3.99
C TRP A 126 -8.98 -10.23 -5.37
N TRP A 127 -10.27 -10.05 -5.66
CA TRP A 127 -10.72 -9.44 -6.90
C TRP A 127 -10.27 -7.99 -7.03
N MET A 128 -10.40 -7.19 -5.96
CA MET A 128 -9.88 -5.82 -5.93
C MET A 128 -8.38 -5.79 -6.19
N LEU A 129 -7.62 -6.71 -5.58
CA LEU A 129 -6.18 -6.80 -5.77
C LEU A 129 -5.81 -7.09 -7.23
N VAL A 130 -6.51 -8.04 -7.87
CA VAL A 130 -6.35 -8.34 -9.30
C VAL A 130 -6.64 -7.11 -10.16
N MET A 131 -7.73 -6.39 -9.88
CA MET A 131 -8.05 -5.16 -10.61
C MET A 131 -6.98 -4.10 -10.43
N THR A 132 -6.47 -3.92 -9.21
CA THR A 132 -5.39 -2.95 -8.96
C THR A 132 -4.09 -3.32 -9.67
N ALA A 133 -3.78 -4.61 -9.75
CA ALA A 133 -2.59 -5.13 -10.43
C ALA A 133 -2.67 -4.96 -11.95
N ILE A 134 -3.84 -5.15 -12.56
CA ILE A 134 -4.00 -5.06 -14.03
C ILE A 134 -3.99 -3.61 -14.50
N TYR A 135 -4.64 -2.69 -13.78
CA TYR A 135 -4.93 -1.35 -14.29
C TYR A 135 -3.97 -0.26 -13.82
N PHE A 136 -3.38 -0.39 -12.63
CA PHE A 136 -2.76 0.77 -11.96
C PHE A 136 -1.28 0.61 -11.63
N HIS A 137 -0.73 -0.61 -11.63
CA HIS A 137 0.61 -0.86 -11.12
C HIS A 137 1.52 -1.61 -12.11
N GLY A 138 2.80 -1.22 -12.11
CA GLY A 138 3.85 -2.00 -12.76
C GLY A 138 4.14 -3.30 -12.01
N HIS A 139 4.72 -4.30 -12.69
CA HIS A 139 5.04 -5.60 -12.08
C HIS A 139 5.94 -5.48 -10.83
N PHE A 140 6.83 -4.49 -10.79
CA PHE A 140 7.71 -4.25 -9.65
C PHE A 140 6.98 -3.68 -8.43
N GLU A 141 6.01 -2.78 -8.63
CA GLU A 141 5.22 -2.18 -7.55
C GLU A 141 4.38 -3.26 -6.86
N LEU A 142 3.77 -4.15 -7.64
CA LEU A 142 3.05 -5.32 -7.13
C LEU A 142 3.97 -6.28 -6.35
N LEU A 143 5.16 -6.57 -6.88
CA LEU A 143 6.14 -7.43 -6.21
C LEU A 143 6.52 -6.84 -4.84
N SER A 144 6.84 -5.56 -4.79
CA SER A 144 7.20 -4.89 -3.55
C SER A 144 6.05 -4.90 -2.54
N GLY A 145 4.81 -4.63 -2.97
CA GLY A 145 3.63 -4.68 -2.12
C GLY A 145 3.37 -6.08 -1.56
N THR A 146 3.60 -7.11 -2.37
CA THR A 146 3.48 -8.52 -1.96
C THR A 146 4.52 -8.90 -0.92
N VAL A 147 5.78 -8.51 -1.14
CA VAL A 147 6.87 -8.77 -0.19
C VAL A 147 6.58 -8.10 1.15
N PHE A 148 6.20 -6.82 1.17
CA PHE A 148 5.89 -6.13 2.43
C PHE A 148 4.67 -6.71 3.14
N GLY A 149 3.62 -7.10 2.40
CA GLY A 149 2.44 -7.76 2.98
C GLY A 149 2.78 -9.09 3.66
N ILE A 150 3.56 -9.94 2.98
CA ILE A 150 4.03 -11.23 3.51
C ILE A 150 4.97 -11.01 4.70
N LEU A 151 5.90 -10.06 4.63
CA LEU A 151 6.80 -9.75 5.74
C LEU A 151 6.04 -9.31 6.99
N GLY A 152 4.99 -8.49 6.84
CA GLY A 152 4.13 -8.11 7.95
C GLY A 152 3.44 -9.32 8.58
N TRP A 153 2.90 -10.22 7.76
CA TRP A 153 2.29 -11.47 8.22
C TRP A 153 3.32 -12.36 8.94
N ALA A 154 4.49 -12.57 8.34
CA ALA A 154 5.56 -13.41 8.89
C ALA A 154 6.07 -12.87 10.23
N SER A 155 6.20 -11.55 10.37
CA SER A 155 6.61 -10.91 11.63
C SER A 155 5.63 -11.22 12.77
N LEU A 156 4.33 -11.23 12.48
CA LEU A 156 3.31 -11.58 13.47
C LEU A 156 3.28 -13.08 13.74
N TYR A 157 3.11 -13.91 12.71
CA TYR A 157 2.85 -15.35 12.86
C TYR A 157 4.09 -16.19 13.16
N LEU A 158 5.26 -15.82 12.65
CA LEU A 158 6.50 -16.54 12.93
C LEU A 158 7.31 -15.88 14.05
N GLY A 159 7.13 -14.58 14.27
CA GLY A 159 7.86 -13.82 15.28
C GLY A 159 7.08 -13.64 16.57
N LEU A 160 5.97 -12.90 16.53
CA LEU A 160 5.28 -12.45 17.75
C LEU A 160 4.40 -13.53 18.41
N PHE A 161 3.50 -14.15 17.65
CA PHE A 161 2.54 -15.13 18.16
C PHE A 161 3.16 -16.35 18.84
N PRO A 162 4.24 -16.98 18.34
CA PRO A 162 4.84 -18.13 19.05
C PRO A 162 5.51 -17.75 20.37
N ASN A 163 5.84 -16.47 20.56
CA ASN A 163 6.47 -15.96 21.78
C ASN A 163 5.47 -15.38 22.79
N LEU A 164 4.18 -15.30 22.45
CA LEU A 164 3.16 -14.79 23.36
C LEU A 164 2.75 -15.88 24.37
N PRO A 165 2.70 -15.58 25.67
CA PRO A 165 2.22 -16.53 26.66
C PRO A 165 0.76 -16.88 26.38
N ALA A 166 0.46 -18.17 26.23
CA ALA A 166 -0.89 -18.62 25.96
C ALA A 166 -1.82 -18.21 27.13
N ILE A 167 -2.77 -17.32 26.84
CA ILE A 167 -3.89 -17.06 27.74
C ILE A 167 -4.75 -18.32 27.71
N GLY A 168 -4.73 -19.06 28.81
CA GLY A 168 -5.45 -20.32 28.94
C GLY A 168 -6.92 -20.15 28.55
N LEU A 169 -7.43 -21.07 27.72
CA LEU A 169 -8.84 -21.12 27.40
C LEU A 169 -9.64 -21.32 28.71
N PRO A 170 -10.80 -20.65 28.87
CA PRO A 170 -11.67 -20.97 29.99
C PRO A 170 -12.03 -22.46 29.95
N PRO A 171 -12.10 -23.15 31.10
CA PRO A 171 -12.43 -24.57 31.14
C PRO A 171 -13.79 -24.78 30.46
N ARG A 172 -13.86 -25.76 29.54
CA ARG A 172 -15.13 -26.24 28.99
C ARG A 172 -15.97 -26.77 30.15
N SER A 173 -16.94 -26.00 30.61
CA SER A 173 -18.05 -26.54 31.39
C SER A 173 -18.84 -27.47 30.46
N LEU A 174 -18.69 -28.78 30.68
CA LEU A 174 -19.58 -29.83 30.17
C LEU A 174 -20.98 -29.67 30.80
#